data_AF-X0PHA4-F1
#
_entry.id   AF-X0PHA4-F1
#
_cell.length_a   1.000
_cell.length_b   1.000
_cell.length_c   1.000
_cell.angle_alpha   90.00
_cell.angle_beta   90.00
_cell.angle_gamma   90.00
#
_symmetry.space_group_name_H-M   'P 1'
#
loop_
_entity.id
_entity.type
_entity.pdbx_description
1 polymer ?
#
loop_
_entity_poly.entity_id
_entity_poly.type
_entity_poly.pdbx_seq_one_letter_code
_entity_poly.pdbx_strand_id
1 'polypeptide(L)' 'MADEDLKGKVFGVAGSGDTFYEEYYNVSVDKFEETFKKTGATQGADSVKINLEPDEDDIKKLDAFAEKLIEKAKNGQ' A
#
# COMPACT_ATOMS: atom_id res chain seq x y z
N MET A 1 11.17 -9.33 7.73
CA MET A 1 10.82 -8.27 6.77
C MET A 1 11.57 -6.99 7.05
N ALA A 2 11.58 -6.45 8.27
CA ALA A 2 12.30 -5.20 8.56
C ALA A 2 13.81 -5.28 8.27
N ASP A 3 14.42 -6.47 8.39
CA ASP A 3 15.84 -6.71 8.12
C ASP A 3 16.16 -7.04 6.64
N GLU A 4 15.17 -7.04 5.75
CA GLU A 4 15.38 -7.27 4.30
C GLU A 4 15.86 -5.98 3.63
N ASP A 5 16.83 -6.07 2.71
CA ASP A 5 17.21 -4.97 1.82
C ASP A 5 16.41 -5.06 0.51
N LEU A 6 15.45 -4.15 0.36
CA LEU A 6 14.58 -4.06 -0.82
C LEU A 6 14.89 -2.79 -1.63
N LYS A 7 16.11 -2.25 -1.53
CA LYS A 7 16.53 -1.10 -2.32
C LYS A 7 16.36 -1.36 -3.82
N GLY A 8 15.82 -0.36 -4.52
CA GLY A 8 15.48 -0.48 -5.95
C GLY A 8 14.18 -1.25 -6.23
N LYS A 9 13.47 -1.76 -5.22
CA LYS A 9 12.11 -2.26 -5.37
C LYS A 9 11.10 -1.15 -5.12
N VAL A 10 10.00 -1.19 -5.86
CA VAL A 10 8.83 -0.35 -5.64
C VAL A 10 7.80 -1.15 -4.86
N PHE A 11 7.16 -0.52 -3.87
CA PHE A 11 6.07 -1.14 -3.10
C PHE A 11 4.84 -0.24 -3.03
N GLY A 12 3.71 -0.86 -2.72
CA GLY A 12 2.50 -0.21 -2.24
C GLY A 12 1.73 -1.20 -1.36
N VAL A 13 0.85 -0.71 -0.50
CA VAL A 13 0.05 -1.56 0.39
C VAL A 13 -1.43 -1.23 0.19
N ALA A 14 -2.23 -2.25 -0.08
CA ALA A 14 -3.68 -2.15 -0.13
C ALA A 14 -4.27 -3.25 0.74
N GLY A 15 -5.32 -2.93 1.52
CA GLY A 15 -5.96 -3.90 2.40
C GLY A 15 -7.37 -3.51 2.78
N SER A 16 -8.15 -4.50 3.22
CA SER A 16 -9.45 -4.28 3.83
C SER A 16 -9.36 -4.44 5.35
N GLY A 17 -10.23 -3.68 6.03
CA GLY A 17 -10.45 -3.72 7.45
C GLY A 17 -11.88 -3.31 7.75
N ASP A 18 -12.23 -3.18 9.01
CA ASP A 18 -13.59 -2.84 9.42
C ASP A 18 -13.56 -1.59 10.31
N THR A 19 -14.24 -0.54 9.86
CA THR A 19 -14.34 0.75 10.56
C THR A 19 -14.99 0.64 11.93
N PHE A 20 -15.74 -0.44 12.18
CA PHE A 20 -16.27 -0.77 13.51
C PHE A 20 -15.18 -0.86 14.58
N TYR A 21 -13.95 -1.25 14.20
CA TYR A 21 -12.83 -1.36 15.14
C TYR A 21 -12.04 -0.05 15.30
N GLU A 22 -12.56 1.09 14.80
CA GLU A 22 -12.05 2.44 15.04
C GLU A 22 -10.54 2.59 14.83
N GLU A 23 -9.76 2.82 15.89
CA GLU A 23 -8.30 2.98 15.83
C GLU A 23 -7.56 1.75 15.26
N TYR A 24 -8.21 0.59 15.28
CA TYR A 24 -7.68 -0.65 14.70
C TYR A 24 -8.03 -0.83 13.22
N TYR A 25 -8.81 0.09 12.63
CA TYR A 25 -9.15 0.08 11.21
C TYR A 25 -7.90 0.11 10.33
N ASN A 26 -7.67 -1.00 9.61
CA ASN A 26 -6.56 -1.16 8.68
C ASN A 26 -5.16 -0.96 9.30
N VAL A 27 -4.97 -1.21 10.60
CA VAL A 27 -3.65 -1.13 11.26
C VAL A 27 -2.60 -2.03 10.59
N SER A 28 -3.02 -3.15 9.98
CA SER A 28 -2.12 -3.98 9.18
C SER A 28 -1.52 -3.22 8.00
N VAL A 29 -2.33 -2.43 7.27
CA VAL A 29 -1.86 -1.61 6.14
C VAL A 29 -0.80 -0.63 6.62
N ASP A 30 -1.04 0.06 7.74
CA ASP A 30 -0.08 1.01 8.32
C ASP A 30 1.24 0.33 8.70
N LYS A 31 1.16 -0.83 9.37
CA LYS A 31 2.34 -1.58 9.81
C LYS A 31 3.16 -2.10 8.64
N PHE A 32 2.52 -2.57 7.57
CA PHE A 32 3.22 -3.01 6.37
C PHE A 32 3.88 -1.83 5.65
N GLU A 33 3.19 -0.69 5.51
CA GLU A 33 3.79 0.51 4.93
C GLU A 33 5.02 0.96 5.71
N GLU A 34 4.90 1.06 7.05
CA GLU A 34 6.03 1.42 7.92
C GLU A 34 7.19 0.43 7.79
N THR A 35 6.89 -0.87 7.71
CA THR A 35 7.91 -1.91 7.57
C THR A 35 8.62 -1.81 6.22
N PHE A 36 7.90 -1.62 5.10
CA PHE A 36 8.52 -1.45 3.78
C PHE A 36 9.35 -0.17 3.68
N LYS A 37 8.98 0.91 4.38
CA LYS A 37 9.81 2.11 4.46
C LYS A 37 11.17 1.85 5.11
N LYS A 38 11.24 0.88 6.05
CA LYS A 38 12.49 0.51 6.74
C LYS A 38 13.43 -0.34 5.88
N THR A 39 12.93 -1.00 4.82
CA THR A 39 13.75 -1.89 3.96
C THR A 39 14.49 -1.16 2.83
N GLY A 40 14.32 0.15 2.71
CA GLY A 40 14.89 0.93 1.60
C GLY A 40 14.12 0.83 0.27
N ALA A 41 12.97 0.15 0.25
CA ALA A 41 12.07 0.15 -0.89
C ALA A 41 11.46 1.54 -1.12
N THR A 42 11.08 1.83 -2.36
CA THR A 42 10.42 3.09 -2.74
C THR A 42 8.91 2.92 -2.73
N GLN A 43 8.19 3.76 -1.98
CA GLN A 43 6.73 3.80 -2.05
C GLN A 43 6.30 4.36 -3.42
N GLY A 44 5.58 3.56 -4.20
CA GLY A 44 5.11 3.96 -5.53
C GLY A 44 3.71 4.55 -5.54
N ALA A 45 2.89 4.25 -4.53
CA ALA A 45 1.55 4.77 -4.37
C ALA A 45 1.19 4.89 -2.88
N ASP A 46 0.30 5.82 -2.56
CA ASP A 46 -0.29 5.92 -1.23
C ASP A 46 -1.06 4.65 -0.89
N SER A 47 -1.02 4.23 0.37
CA SER A 47 -1.71 3.01 0.78
C SER A 47 -3.23 3.13 0.66
N VAL A 48 -3.89 2.05 0.24
CA VAL A 48 -5.35 1.99 0.07
C VAL A 48 -5.96 1.20 1.22
N LYS A 49 -6.93 1.81 1.91
CA LYS A 49 -7.68 1.21 3.02
C LYS A 49 -9.14 1.07 2.62
N ILE A 50 -9.66 -0.14 2.64
CA ILE A 50 -11.02 -0.50 2.22
C ILE A 50 -11.82 -0.91 3.45
N ASN A 51 -13.11 -0.54 3.51
CA ASN A 51 -14.02 -0.97 4.57
C ASN A 51 -14.78 -2.23 4.13
N LEU A 52 -14.52 -3.37 4.75
CA LEU A 52 -15.07 -4.69 4.45
C LEU A 52 -14.78 -5.18 3.02
N GLU A 53 -15.53 -4.68 2.05
CA GLU A 53 -15.44 -5.01 0.63
C GLU A 53 -15.38 -3.73 -0.21
N PRO A 54 -14.66 -3.73 -1.35
CA PRO A 54 -14.51 -2.54 -2.17
C PRO A 54 -15.83 -2.13 -2.85
N ASP A 55 -16.18 -0.86 -2.74
CA ASP A 55 -17.21 -0.23 -3.57
C ASP A 55 -16.63 0.33 -4.89
N GLU A 56 -17.48 0.97 -5.71
CA GLU A 56 -17.04 1.54 -7.00
C GLU A 56 -15.93 2.60 -6.86
N ASP A 57 -15.89 3.35 -5.76
CA ASP A 57 -14.87 4.36 -5.52
C ASP A 57 -13.57 3.72 -5.03
N ASP A 58 -13.66 2.64 -4.25
CA ASP A 58 -12.50 1.84 -3.88
C ASP A 58 -11.87 1.12 -5.09
N ILE A 59 -12.68 0.63 -6.03
CA ILE A 59 -12.17 0.07 -7.29
C ILE A 59 -11.39 1.15 -8.07
N LYS A 60 -11.90 2.36 -8.20
CA LYS A 60 -11.17 3.47 -8.86
C LYS A 60 -9.85 3.80 -8.14
N LYS A 61 -9.84 3.77 -6.80
CA LYS A 61 -8.61 3.97 -6.02
C LYS A 61 -7.60 2.85 -6.26
N LEU A 62 -8.06 1.59 -6.34
CA LEU A 62 -7.22 0.43 -6.62
C LEU A 62 -6.63 0.47 -8.04
N ASP A 63 -7.43 0.88 -9.04
CA ASP A 63 -6.96 1.08 -10.41
C ASP A 63 -5.85 2.14 -10.46
N ALA A 64 -6.11 3.32 -9.89
CA ALA A 64 -5.11 4.40 -9.82
C ALA A 64 -3.87 4.01 -9.00
N PHE A 65 -4.04 3.23 -7.93
CA PHE A 65 -2.95 2.67 -7.13
C PHE A 65 -2.05 1.77 -7.97
N ALA A 66 -2.64 0.84 -8.74
CA ALA A 66 -1.90 -0.06 -9.62
C ALA A 66 -1.16 0.69 -10.74
N GLU A 67 -1.82 1.67 -11.37
CA GLU A 67 -1.20 2.53 -12.40
C GLU A 67 0.03 3.26 -11.87
N LYS A 68 -0.07 3.89 -10.69
CA LYS A 68 1.04 4.58 -10.02
C LYS A 68 2.21 3.63 -9.72
N LEU A 69 1.95 2.41 -9.26
CA LEU A 69 3.01 1.42 -9.01
C LEU A 69 3.75 1.06 -10.30
N ILE A 70 3.01 0.83 -11.38
CA ILE A 70 3.59 0.50 -12.70
C ILE A 70 4.41 1.67 -13.23
N GLU A 71 3.89 2.89 -13.17
CA GLU A 71 4.61 4.10 -13.60
C GLU A 71 5.91 4.27 -12.82
N LYS A 72 5.85 4.16 -11.48
CA LYS A 72 7.03 4.29 -10.63
C LYS A 72 8.06 3.19 -10.92
N ALA A 73 7.61 1.96 -11.15
CA ALA A 73 8.49 0.83 -11.47
C ALA A 73 9.19 1.01 -12.83
N LYS A 74 8.52 1.60 -13.82
CA LYS A 74 9.11 1.92 -15.13
C LYS A 74 10.12 3.06 -15.03
N ASN A 75 9.84 4.08 -14.22
CA ASN A 75 10.70 5.26 -14.05
C ASN A 75 11.93 5.01 -13.15
N GLY A 76 12.01 3.84 -12.51
CA GLY A 76 13.13 3.40 -11.66
C GLY A 76 14.13 2.47 -12.36
N GLN A 77 13.98 2.25 -13.68
CA GLN A 77 15.02 1.67 -14.53
C GLN A 77 15.96 2.74 -15.07
#